data_AF-A0A6M3KNW5-F1
#
_entry.id   AF-A0A6M3KNW5-F1
#
_cell.length_a   1.000
_cell.length_b   1.000
_cell.length_c   1.000
_cell.angle_alpha   90.00
_cell.angle_beta   90.00
_cell.angle_gamma   90.00
#
_symmetry.space_group_name_H-M   'P 1'
#
loop_
_entity.id
_entity.type
_entity.pdbx_description
1 polymer ?
#
loop_
_entity_poly.entity_id
_entity_poly.type
_entity_poly.pdbx_seq_one_letter_code
_entity_poly.pdbx_strand_id
1 'polypeptide(L)'
;MKTIVDMLKMSQNSNGGGLSVSVTGKYTSVRHELAKESGKLTAGGAAKKLSEKLTEKVSAKEIVSAWTLLTGREPEWHHAGFYSGTMGRTFFFSSEQISELAERWPEVAIKIKERQSEIKRKAENIVTGFFFTWEKDYSGSYGKKRNYKVLRIYEGYEATLPNNFTQCAGKILESAREKVGKKYFGWDEPKLSEFEKRL
;
A
#
# COMPACT_ATOMS: atom_id res chain seq x y z
N MET A 1 29.60 -33.48 -5.20
CA MET A 1 29.73 -32.29 -4.32
C MET A 1 28.36 -31.62 -4.30
N LYS A 2 27.73 -31.39 -3.14
CA LYS A 2 26.42 -30.70 -3.09
C LYS A 2 26.63 -29.22 -3.44
N THR A 3 25.76 -28.65 -4.28
CA THR A 3 25.83 -27.22 -4.62
C THR A 3 25.26 -26.37 -3.48
N ILE A 4 25.57 -25.07 -3.46
CA ILE A 4 24.96 -24.12 -2.51
C ILE A 4 23.43 -24.14 -2.63
N VAL A 5 22.90 -24.26 -3.85
CA VAL A 5 21.46 -24.36 -4.11
C VAL A 5 20.87 -25.61 -3.46
N ASP A 6 21.55 -26.76 -3.54
CA ASP A 6 21.09 -27.99 -2.89
C ASP A 6 21.09 -27.85 -1.37
N MET A 7 22.14 -27.24 -0.80
CA MET A 7 22.24 -26.97 0.64
C MET A 7 21.15 -26.00 1.13
N LEU A 8 20.82 -24.98 0.34
CA LEU A 8 19.72 -24.06 0.63
C LEU A 8 18.37 -24.76 0.56
N LYS A 9 18.09 -25.57 -0.47
CA LYS A 9 16.84 -26.34 -0.55
C LYS A 9 16.66 -27.30 0.62
N MET A 10 17.75 -27.94 1.08
CA MET A 10 17.73 -28.81 2.25
C MET A 10 17.47 -28.08 3.57
N SER A 11 17.74 -26.77 3.65
CA SER A 11 17.48 -25.97 4.86
C SER A 11 16.09 -25.32 4.87
N GLN A 12 15.27 -25.57 3.84
CA GLN A 12 13.88 -25.11 3.81
C GLN A 12 13.00 -25.96 4.74
N ASN A 13 12.08 -25.31 5.45
CA ASN A 13 10.97 -26.00 6.11
C ASN A 13 9.88 -26.39 5.09
N SER A 14 8.84 -27.11 5.53
CA SER A 14 7.72 -27.55 4.68
C SER A 14 6.99 -26.41 3.96
N ASN A 15 7.05 -25.18 4.51
CA ASN A 15 6.48 -23.98 3.91
C ASN A 15 7.49 -23.25 3.02
N GLY A 16 8.65 -23.83 2.70
CA GLY A 16 9.71 -23.23 1.91
C GLY A 16 10.43 -22.07 2.61
N GLY A 17 10.16 -21.79 3.89
CA GLY A 17 10.84 -20.79 4.71
C GLY A 17 12.13 -21.35 5.33
N GLY A 18 12.85 -20.54 6.10
CA GLY A 18 14.11 -20.95 6.74
C GLY A 18 15.14 -19.81 6.75
N LEU A 19 16.16 -19.93 7.59
CA LEU A 19 17.29 -19.01 7.64
C LEU A 19 18.49 -19.64 6.95
N SER A 20 19.17 -18.87 6.09
CA SER A 20 20.31 -19.35 5.32
C SER A 20 21.63 -19.35 6.10
N VAL A 21 21.61 -19.05 7.41
CA VAL A 21 22.81 -18.82 8.23
C VAL A 21 23.79 -19.98 8.14
N SER A 22 23.30 -21.22 8.18
CA SER A 22 24.13 -22.43 8.10
C SER A 22 24.78 -22.66 6.74
N VAL A 23 24.33 -21.97 5.68
CA VAL A 23 24.82 -22.14 4.30
C VAL A 23 25.63 -20.93 3.84
N THR A 24 25.19 -19.71 4.18
CA THR A 24 25.78 -18.45 3.69
C THR A 24 26.43 -17.61 4.78
N GLY A 25 26.29 -17.99 6.06
CA GLY A 25 26.72 -17.20 7.21
C GLY A 25 25.88 -15.92 7.44
N LYS A 26 24.82 -15.69 6.66
CA LYS A 26 23.97 -14.49 6.71
C LYS A 26 22.60 -14.79 7.30
N TYR A 27 22.10 -13.85 8.11
CA TYR A 27 20.72 -13.86 8.65
C TYR A 27 19.71 -13.40 7.57
N THR A 28 19.69 -14.08 6.44
CA THR A 28 18.74 -13.87 5.36
C THR A 28 17.83 -15.09 5.21
N SER A 29 16.66 -14.91 4.59
CA SER A 29 15.79 -16.05 4.34
C SER A 29 16.39 -16.95 3.26
N VAL A 30 16.16 -18.26 3.38
CA VAL A 30 16.61 -19.23 2.36
C VAL A 30 16.06 -18.88 0.97
N ARG A 31 14.81 -18.41 0.89
CA ARG A 31 14.20 -17.99 -0.39
C ARG A 31 14.88 -16.77 -1.00
N HIS A 32 15.35 -15.83 -0.17
CA HIS A 32 16.10 -14.66 -0.64
C HIS A 32 17.42 -15.05 -1.30
N GLU A 33 18.16 -15.97 -0.69
CA GLU A 33 19.41 -16.46 -1.29
C GLU A 33 19.13 -17.33 -2.52
N LEU A 34 18.12 -18.21 -2.49
CA LEU A 34 17.69 -18.96 -3.68
C LEU A 34 17.30 -18.05 -4.85
N ALA A 35 16.62 -16.93 -4.59
CA ALA A 35 16.26 -15.99 -5.63
C ALA A 35 17.50 -15.37 -6.31
N LYS A 36 18.52 -15.01 -5.54
CA LYS A 36 19.80 -14.53 -6.10
C LYS A 36 20.52 -15.60 -6.90
N GLU A 37 20.63 -16.82 -6.36
CA GLU A 37 21.30 -17.94 -7.03
C GLU A 37 20.55 -18.38 -8.29
N SER A 38 19.24 -18.14 -8.39
CA SER A 38 18.43 -18.39 -9.59
C SER A 38 18.64 -17.37 -10.72
N GLY A 39 19.55 -16.41 -10.54
CA GLY A 39 19.86 -15.40 -11.54
C GLY A 39 18.90 -14.20 -11.57
N LYS A 40 17.98 -14.10 -10.60
CA LYS A 40 17.10 -12.92 -10.46
C LYS A 40 17.87 -11.75 -9.89
N LEU A 41 17.53 -10.55 -10.35
CA LEU A 41 18.11 -9.31 -9.88
C LEU A 41 17.21 -8.67 -8.84
N THR A 42 17.82 -8.05 -7.83
CA THR A 42 17.08 -7.18 -6.91
C THR A 42 16.50 -5.98 -7.67
N ALA A 43 15.46 -5.33 -7.15
CA ALA A 43 14.87 -4.15 -7.78
C ALA A 43 15.89 -3.08 -8.20
N GLY A 44 16.95 -2.85 -7.40
CA GLY A 44 18.02 -1.94 -7.77
C GLY A 44 18.84 -2.42 -8.98
N GLY A 45 19.20 -3.70 -9.01
CA GLY A 45 19.92 -4.28 -10.15
C GLY A 45 19.07 -4.34 -11.42
N ALA A 46 17.79 -4.66 -11.27
CA ALA A 46 16.81 -4.68 -12.35
C ALA A 46 16.56 -3.28 -12.92
N ALA A 47 16.41 -2.28 -12.05
CA ALA A 47 16.25 -0.88 -12.45
C ALA A 47 17.47 -0.37 -13.21
N LYS A 48 18.69 -0.74 -12.82
CA LYS A 48 19.91 -0.41 -13.56
C LYS A 48 19.89 -1.01 -14.98
N LYS A 49 19.61 -2.30 -15.11
CA LYS A 49 19.52 -2.96 -16.43
C LYS A 49 18.41 -2.38 -17.31
N LEU A 50 17.27 -2.05 -16.71
CA LEU A 50 16.16 -1.43 -17.43
C LEU A 50 16.54 -0.02 -17.90
N SER A 51 17.24 0.74 -17.04
CA SER A 51 17.74 2.08 -17.40
C SER A 51 18.70 2.04 -18.59
N GLU A 52 19.59 1.06 -18.62
CA GLU A 52 20.52 0.82 -19.72
C GLU A 52 19.78 0.49 -21.03
N LYS A 53 18.73 -0.34 -20.98
CA LYS A 53 17.90 -0.70 -22.15
C LYS A 53 17.09 0.48 -22.69
N LEU A 54 16.57 1.33 -21.80
CA LEU A 54 15.69 2.44 -22.16
C LEU A 54 16.42 3.75 -22.46
N THR A 55 17.71 3.85 -22.08
CA THR A 55 18.46 5.12 -22.08
C THR A 55 17.78 6.20 -21.22
N GLU A 56 17.08 5.78 -20.16
CA GLU A 56 16.37 6.64 -19.20
C GLU A 56 16.70 6.18 -17.78
N LYS A 57 16.76 7.10 -16.80
CA LYS A 57 17.00 6.72 -15.40
C LYS A 57 15.73 6.17 -14.77
N VAL A 58 15.74 4.89 -14.42
CA VAL A 58 14.68 4.21 -13.67
C VAL A 58 15.15 3.89 -12.25
N SER A 59 14.35 4.23 -11.24
CA SER A 59 14.62 3.88 -9.84
C SER A 59 14.06 2.50 -9.46
N ALA A 60 14.57 1.95 -8.36
CA ALA A 60 14.08 0.69 -7.78
C ALA A 60 12.59 0.76 -7.37
N LYS A 61 12.10 1.94 -6.97
CA LYS A 61 10.69 2.13 -6.63
C LYS A 61 9.82 2.17 -7.88
N GLU A 62 10.32 2.81 -8.95
CA GLU A 62 9.61 2.91 -10.22
C GLU A 62 9.45 1.55 -10.89
N ILE A 63 10.49 0.71 -10.94
CA ILE A 63 10.38 -0.61 -11.58
C ILE A 63 9.35 -1.52 -10.87
N VAL A 64 9.26 -1.45 -9.53
CA VAL A 64 8.25 -2.18 -8.75
C VAL A 64 6.84 -1.65 -9.03
N SER A 65 6.68 -0.33 -9.07
CA SER A 65 5.39 0.29 -9.42
C SER A 65 4.99 -0.05 -10.86
N ALA A 66 5.94 -0.03 -11.80
CA ALA A 66 5.75 -0.34 -13.20
C ALA A 66 5.21 -1.75 -13.39
N TRP A 67 5.86 -2.75 -12.78
CA TRP A 67 5.42 -4.14 -12.81
C TRP A 67 4.02 -4.35 -12.22
N THR A 68 3.74 -3.68 -11.10
CA THR A 68 2.43 -3.77 -10.44
C THR A 68 1.33 -3.16 -11.30
N LEU A 69 1.59 -2.03 -11.98
CA LEU A 69 0.66 -1.41 -12.92
C LEU A 69 0.43 -2.24 -14.18
N LEU A 70 1.45 -3.00 -14.59
CA LEU A 70 1.42 -3.85 -15.78
C LEU A 70 0.62 -5.14 -15.55
N THR A 71 0.85 -5.80 -14.41
CA THR A 71 0.37 -7.17 -14.13
C THR A 71 -0.72 -7.24 -13.06
N GLY A 72 -0.97 -6.15 -12.34
CA GLY A 72 -1.85 -6.14 -11.17
C GLY A 72 -1.29 -6.88 -9.96
N ARG A 73 -0.01 -7.30 -9.97
CA ARG A 73 0.64 -8.06 -8.89
C ARG A 73 1.99 -7.46 -8.53
N GLU A 74 2.34 -7.52 -7.25
CA GLU A 74 3.71 -7.21 -6.83
C GLU A 74 4.70 -8.22 -7.44
N PRO A 75 5.93 -7.81 -7.79
CA PRO A 75 6.99 -8.74 -8.13
C PRO A 75 7.26 -9.71 -6.97
N GLU A 76 7.94 -10.82 -7.26
CA GLU A 76 8.42 -11.72 -6.22
C GLU A 76 9.25 -10.96 -5.19
N TRP A 77 8.97 -11.17 -3.92
CA TRP A 77 9.71 -10.53 -2.85
C TRP A 77 9.97 -11.50 -1.70
N HIS A 78 11.10 -11.28 -1.03
CA HIS A 78 11.49 -12.03 0.15
C HIS A 78 11.93 -11.07 1.26
N HIS A 79 11.88 -11.57 2.49
CA HIS A 79 12.38 -10.83 3.64
C HIS A 79 13.91 -10.77 3.60
N ALA A 80 14.43 -9.56 3.67
CA ALA A 80 15.86 -9.26 3.68
C ALA A 80 16.45 -9.16 5.10
N GLY A 81 15.70 -9.63 6.11
CA GLY A 81 16.01 -9.45 7.53
C GLY A 81 15.37 -8.19 8.11
N PHE A 82 15.77 -7.87 9.35
CA PHE A 82 15.30 -6.68 10.08
C PHE A 82 16.22 -5.48 9.81
N TYR A 83 15.61 -4.34 9.49
CA TYR A 83 16.27 -3.04 9.46
C TYR A 83 15.47 -2.07 10.33
N SER A 84 16.11 -1.48 11.35
CA SER A 84 15.47 -0.55 12.30
C SER A 84 14.15 -1.06 12.89
N GLY A 85 14.10 -2.34 13.29
CA GLY A 85 12.92 -2.97 13.88
C GLY A 85 11.80 -3.35 12.89
N THR A 86 11.94 -3.02 11.60
CA THR A 86 10.98 -3.41 10.55
C THR A 86 11.60 -4.45 9.63
N MET A 87 10.83 -5.47 9.23
CA MET A 87 11.32 -6.49 8.32
C MET A 87 11.34 -5.95 6.89
N GLY A 88 12.52 -5.76 6.32
CA GLY A 88 12.69 -5.21 4.97
C GLY A 88 12.23 -6.19 3.89
N ARG A 89 11.55 -5.70 2.85
CA ARG A 89 11.22 -6.46 1.65
C ARG A 89 12.24 -6.17 0.56
N THR A 90 12.80 -7.22 -0.05
CA THR A 90 13.57 -7.11 -1.29
C THR A 90 12.78 -7.73 -2.42
N PHE A 91 12.52 -6.95 -3.47
CA PHE A 91 11.85 -7.42 -4.69
C PHE A 91 12.88 -7.95 -5.69
N PHE A 92 12.49 -8.98 -6.42
CA PHE A 92 13.31 -9.69 -7.39
C PHE A 92 12.63 -9.70 -8.76
N PHE A 93 13.46 -9.59 -9.80
CA PHE A 93 13.05 -9.60 -11.19
C PHE A 93 13.89 -10.59 -11.99
N SER A 94 13.24 -11.39 -12.84
CA SER A 94 13.93 -12.21 -13.84
C SER A 94 14.31 -11.37 -15.07
N SER A 95 15.18 -11.92 -15.92
CA SER A 95 15.59 -11.26 -17.16
C SER A 95 14.42 -11.09 -18.14
N GLU A 96 13.48 -12.03 -18.12
CA GLU A 96 12.25 -12.01 -18.92
C GLU A 96 11.34 -10.86 -18.46
N GLN A 97 11.13 -10.72 -17.14
CA GLN A 97 10.33 -9.62 -16.58
C GLN A 97 10.91 -8.25 -16.90
N ILE A 98 12.24 -8.11 -16.88
CA ILE A 98 12.92 -6.87 -17.25
C ILE A 98 12.74 -6.57 -18.74
N SER A 99 12.78 -7.60 -19.59
CA SER A 99 12.62 -7.44 -21.04
C SER A 99 11.17 -7.08 -21.39
N GLU A 100 10.19 -7.74 -20.78
CA GLU A 100 8.77 -7.40 -20.91
C GLU A 100 8.48 -5.95 -20.48
N LEU A 101 9.07 -5.52 -19.36
CA LEU A 101 8.96 -4.13 -18.91
C LEU A 101 9.58 -3.14 -19.90
N ALA A 102 10.69 -3.49 -20.54
CA ALA A 102 11.33 -2.63 -21.53
C ALA A 102 10.46 -2.49 -22.78
N GLU A 103 9.90 -3.59 -23.27
CA GLU A 103 9.00 -3.61 -24.43
C GLU A 103 7.73 -2.79 -24.20
N ARG A 104 7.17 -2.89 -22.99
CA ARG A 104 5.91 -2.21 -22.62
C ARG A 104 6.13 -0.90 -21.86
N TRP A 105 7.36 -0.40 -21.83
CA TRP A 105 7.70 0.80 -21.07
C TRP A 105 6.86 2.02 -21.47
N PRO A 106 6.59 2.30 -22.76
CA PRO A 106 5.77 3.46 -23.15
C PRO A 106 4.37 3.42 -22.53
N GLU A 107 3.71 2.25 -22.50
CA GLU A 107 2.38 2.08 -21.89
C GLU A 107 2.44 2.35 -20.39
N VAL A 108 3.46 1.82 -19.72
CA VAL A 108 3.60 1.94 -18.27
C VAL A 108 4.00 3.36 -17.87
N ALA A 109 4.85 4.03 -18.64
CA ALA A 109 5.26 5.40 -18.40
C ALA A 109 4.06 6.36 -18.45
N ILE A 110 3.10 6.14 -19.37
CA ILE A 110 1.84 6.90 -19.40
C ILE A 110 1.07 6.69 -18.10
N LYS A 111 0.84 5.44 -17.70
CA LYS A 111 0.13 5.12 -16.44
C LYS A 111 0.80 5.70 -15.20
N ILE A 112 2.14 5.72 -15.16
CA ILE A 112 2.90 6.34 -14.06
C ILE A 112 2.64 7.84 -14.02
N LYS A 113 2.69 8.53 -15.17
CA LYS A 113 2.41 9.97 -15.27
C LYS A 113 0.97 10.29 -14.88
N GLU A 114 0.00 9.53 -15.37
CA GLU A 114 -1.42 9.67 -14.99
C GLU A 114 -1.58 9.55 -13.47
N ARG A 115 -1.03 8.50 -12.87
CA ARG A 115 -1.08 8.31 -11.42
C ARG A 115 -0.42 9.44 -10.64
N GLN A 116 0.73 9.95 -11.10
CA GLN A 116 1.39 11.10 -10.48
C GLN A 116 0.55 12.37 -10.60
N SER A 117 -0.08 12.58 -11.76
CA SER A 117 -0.98 13.72 -11.99
C SER A 117 -2.22 13.65 -11.11
N GLU A 118 -2.79 12.45 -10.90
CA GLU A 118 -3.90 12.24 -9.98
C GLU A 118 -3.49 12.51 -8.54
N ILE A 119 -2.34 12.00 -8.09
CA ILE A 119 -1.82 12.25 -6.74
C ILE A 119 -1.65 13.76 -6.52
N LYS A 120 -1.06 14.46 -7.50
CA LYS A 120 -0.88 15.92 -7.44
C LYS A 120 -2.23 16.64 -7.40
N ARG A 121 -3.16 16.27 -8.27
CA ARG A 121 -4.52 16.83 -8.29
C ARG A 121 -5.20 16.65 -6.94
N LYS A 122 -5.13 15.45 -6.34
CA LYS A 122 -5.69 15.19 -5.01
C LYS A 122 -5.00 15.98 -3.90
N ALA A 123 -3.70 16.24 -4.03
CA ALA A 123 -2.96 17.06 -3.08
C ALA A 123 -3.36 18.55 -3.13
N GLU A 124 -3.86 19.02 -4.27
CA GLU A 124 -4.24 20.42 -4.49
C GLU A 124 -5.77 20.65 -4.40
N ASN A 125 -6.57 19.60 -4.59
CA ASN A 125 -8.03 19.68 -4.60
C ASN A 125 -8.59 19.76 -3.18
N ILE A 126 -9.24 20.88 -2.85
CA ILE A 126 -9.95 21.05 -1.58
C ILE A 126 -11.35 20.43 -1.71
N VAL A 127 -11.66 19.52 -0.80
CA VAL A 127 -12.95 18.85 -0.73
C VAL A 127 -13.61 19.13 0.62
N THR A 128 -14.93 19.27 0.58
CA THR A 128 -15.77 19.44 1.77
C THR A 128 -16.73 18.27 1.89
N GLY A 129 -17.02 17.92 3.14
CA GLY A 129 -17.92 16.82 3.43
C GLY A 129 -17.94 16.46 4.90
N PHE A 130 -18.45 15.29 5.21
CA PHE A 130 -18.51 14.79 6.58
C PHE A 130 -17.92 13.38 6.69
N PHE A 131 -17.54 13.02 7.90
CA PHE A 131 -17.03 11.69 8.24
C PHE A 131 -17.38 11.36 9.69
N PHE A 132 -17.09 10.12 10.10
CA PHE A 132 -17.38 9.63 11.44
C PHE A 132 -16.12 9.19 12.16
N THR A 133 -15.93 9.68 13.38
CA THR A 133 -14.90 9.19 14.29
C THR A 133 -15.51 8.27 15.34
N TRP A 134 -14.80 7.19 15.67
CA TRP A 134 -15.18 6.33 16.78
C TRP A 134 -14.70 6.91 18.10
N GLU A 135 -15.63 7.13 19.01
CA GLU A 135 -15.35 7.56 20.37
C GLU A 135 -15.90 6.57 21.39
N LYS A 136 -15.42 6.69 22.62
CA LYS A 136 -15.72 5.78 23.72
C LYS A 136 -16.37 6.57 24.83
N ASP A 137 -17.52 6.10 25.27
CA ASP A 137 -18.18 6.62 26.45
C ASP A 137 -17.79 5.73 27.63
N TYR A 138 -17.06 6.32 28.58
CA TYR A 138 -16.65 5.68 29.83
C TYR A 138 -17.62 5.99 30.99
N SER A 139 -18.67 6.80 30.73
CA SER A 139 -19.69 7.19 31.72
C SER A 139 -20.98 6.38 31.66
N GLY A 140 -21.03 5.31 30.88
CA GLY A 140 -22.21 4.47 30.72
C GLY A 140 -22.68 3.78 32.01
N SER A 141 -23.98 3.45 32.09
CA SER A 141 -24.57 2.74 33.23
C SER A 141 -23.77 1.48 33.60
N TYR A 142 -23.43 1.33 34.88
CA TYR A 142 -22.61 0.25 35.43
C TYR A 142 -21.16 0.20 34.92
N GLY A 143 -20.59 1.32 34.45
CA GLY A 143 -19.19 1.39 34.01
C GLY A 143 -18.90 0.63 32.71
N LYS A 144 -19.94 0.19 31.98
CA LYS A 144 -19.76 -0.51 30.70
C LYS A 144 -19.41 0.49 29.61
N LYS A 145 -18.24 0.30 29.01
CA LYS A 145 -17.76 1.03 27.84
C LYS A 145 -18.73 0.88 26.67
N ARG A 146 -19.18 2.00 26.11
CA ARG A 146 -19.98 2.04 24.88
C ARG A 146 -19.19 2.73 23.77
N ASN A 147 -19.13 2.12 22.60
CA ASN A 147 -18.56 2.77 21.41
C ASN A 147 -19.68 3.53 20.69
N TYR A 148 -19.37 4.73 20.20
CA TYR A 148 -20.30 5.52 19.40
C TYR A 148 -19.55 6.24 18.27
N LYS A 149 -20.27 6.55 17.19
CA LYS A 149 -19.75 7.38 16.12
C LYS A 149 -20.10 8.84 16.39
N VAL A 150 -19.19 9.74 16.05
CA VAL A 150 -19.42 11.19 16.13
C VAL A 150 -19.28 11.80 14.74
N LEU A 151 -20.28 12.60 14.35
CA LEU A 151 -20.22 13.34 13.09
C LEU A 151 -19.17 14.46 13.18
N ARG A 152 -18.27 14.47 12.19
CA ARG A 152 -17.26 15.50 11.99
C ARG A 152 -17.37 16.06 10.57
N ILE A 153 -17.01 17.33 10.41
CA ILE A 153 -16.88 17.97 9.11
C ILE A 153 -15.41 17.97 8.73
N TYR A 154 -15.16 17.71 7.45
CA TYR A 154 -13.83 17.83 6.87
C TYR A 154 -13.87 18.87 5.76
N GLU A 155 -12.90 19.78 5.82
CA GLU A 155 -12.61 20.78 4.80
C GLU A 155 -11.10 20.83 4.67
N GLY A 156 -10.59 20.29 3.56
CA GLY A 156 -9.16 20.11 3.39
C GLY A 156 -8.83 19.38 2.09
N TYR A 157 -7.56 19.03 1.91
CA TYR A 157 -7.07 18.41 0.69
C TYR A 157 -7.53 16.96 0.54
N GLU A 158 -7.98 16.59 -0.66
CA GLU A 158 -8.42 15.22 -1.01
C GLU A 158 -7.35 14.14 -0.70
N ALA A 159 -6.07 14.51 -0.73
CA ALA A 159 -4.97 13.61 -0.35
C ALA A 159 -4.96 13.19 1.12
N THR A 160 -5.64 13.94 2.00
CA THR A 160 -5.67 13.70 3.46
C THR A 160 -7.08 13.39 3.97
N LEU A 161 -7.90 12.81 3.10
CA LEU A 161 -9.27 12.42 3.44
C LEU A 161 -9.31 11.46 4.65
N PRO A 162 -10.18 11.72 5.63
CA PRO A 162 -10.39 10.82 6.73
C PRO A 162 -11.13 9.54 6.27
N ASN A 163 -10.97 8.46 7.02
CA ASN A 163 -11.67 7.21 6.75
C ASN A 163 -13.20 7.42 6.82
N ASN A 164 -13.93 6.78 5.90
CA ASN A 164 -15.39 6.90 5.75
C ASN A 164 -15.88 8.33 5.45
N PHE A 165 -15.06 9.14 4.78
CA PHE A 165 -15.48 10.46 4.30
C PHE A 165 -16.55 10.35 3.21
N THR A 166 -17.55 11.22 3.29
CA THR A 166 -18.58 11.42 2.28
C THR A 166 -18.49 12.86 1.78
N GLN A 167 -18.12 13.03 0.52
CA GLN A 167 -18.07 14.35 -0.11
C GLN A 167 -19.49 14.87 -0.30
N CYS A 168 -19.75 16.11 0.13
CA CYS A 168 -21.04 16.75 -0.04
C CYS A 168 -20.91 18.28 -0.05
N ALA A 169 -21.87 18.96 -0.68
CA ALA A 169 -21.91 20.42 -0.76
C ALA A 169 -23.35 20.94 -0.59
N GLY A 170 -23.49 22.28 -0.50
CA GLY A 170 -24.78 22.96 -0.39
C GLY A 170 -25.58 22.51 0.84
N LYS A 171 -26.88 22.28 0.65
CA LYS A 171 -27.84 21.99 1.73
C LYS A 171 -27.48 20.76 2.57
N ILE A 172 -26.89 19.73 1.96
CA ILE A 172 -26.45 18.52 2.68
C ILE A 172 -25.31 18.87 3.64
N LEU A 173 -24.34 19.67 3.18
CA LEU A 173 -23.22 20.11 4.01
C LEU A 173 -23.69 21.04 5.14
N GLU A 174 -24.65 21.93 4.86
CA GLU A 174 -25.27 22.78 5.88
C GLU A 174 -25.97 21.94 6.95
N SER A 175 -26.81 20.96 6.55
CA SER A 175 -27.46 20.06 7.51
C SER A 175 -26.45 19.21 8.30
N ALA A 176 -25.34 18.81 7.69
CA ALA A 176 -24.27 18.11 8.39
C ALA A 176 -23.56 19.01 9.40
N ARG A 177 -23.30 20.29 9.06
CA ARG A 177 -22.69 21.29 9.94
C ARG A 177 -23.55 21.53 11.19
N GLU A 178 -24.87 21.59 11.05
CA GLU A 178 -25.81 21.72 12.18
C GLU A 178 -25.77 20.53 13.14
N LYS A 179 -25.38 19.34 12.65
CA LYS A 179 -25.37 18.08 13.41
C LYS A 179 -23.98 17.68 13.90
N VAL A 180 -22.96 18.54 13.76
CA VAL A 180 -21.59 18.25 14.21
C VAL A 180 -21.58 17.88 15.69
N GLY A 181 -20.85 16.82 16.04
CA GLY A 181 -20.80 16.34 17.42
C GLY A 181 -21.95 15.43 17.82
N LYS A 182 -22.97 15.24 16.97
CA LYS A 182 -24.05 14.27 17.22
C LYS A 182 -23.47 12.86 17.36
N LYS A 183 -23.92 12.16 18.39
CA LYS A 183 -23.50 10.80 18.76
C LYS A 183 -24.47 9.79 18.17
N TYR A 184 -23.94 8.73 17.56
CA TYR A 184 -24.71 7.65 16.96
C TYR A 184 -24.29 6.32 17.60
N PHE A 185 -25.25 5.58 18.15
CA PHE A 185 -25.02 4.35 18.89
C PHE A 185 -25.59 3.14 18.12
N GLY A 186 -24.83 2.04 18.04
CA GLY A 186 -25.33 0.77 17.50
C GLY A 186 -25.96 0.89 16.11
N TRP A 187 -27.25 0.57 16.01
CA TRP A 187 -28.04 0.54 14.77
C TRP A 187 -28.50 1.91 14.25
N ASP A 188 -28.28 2.98 15.03
CA ASP A 188 -28.58 4.36 14.62
C ASP A 188 -27.52 4.92 13.67
N GLU A 189 -26.91 4.07 12.81
CA GLU A 189 -25.89 4.55 11.89
C GLU A 189 -26.48 5.61 10.94
N PRO A 190 -25.85 6.79 10.86
CA PRO A 190 -26.37 7.89 10.05
C PRO A 190 -26.40 7.47 8.58
N LYS A 191 -27.59 7.55 7.99
CA LYS A 191 -27.80 7.35 6.56
C LYS A 191 -27.67 8.69 5.85
N LEU A 192 -27.16 8.71 4.62
CA LEU A 192 -27.11 9.90 3.77
C LEU A 192 -28.46 10.66 3.74
N SER A 193 -29.56 9.91 3.69
CA SER A 193 -30.93 10.42 3.75
C SER A 193 -31.26 11.28 4.97
N GLU A 194 -30.51 11.17 6.07
CA GLU A 194 -30.69 12.02 7.26
C GLU A 194 -30.28 13.48 7.00
N PHE A 195 -29.34 13.69 6.07
CA PHE A 195 -28.82 14.99 5.67
C PHE A 195 -29.51 15.53 4.40
N GLU A 196 -30.24 14.67 3.71
CA GLU A 196 -31.03 15.01 2.52
C GLU A 196 -32.43 15.55 2.86
N LYS A 197 -32.78 15.77 4.14
CA LYS A 197 -34.16 16.07 4.54
C LYS A 197 -34.77 17.22 3.72
N ARG A 198 -35.83 16.81 3.01
CA ARG A 198 -36.72 17.52 2.09
C ARG A 198 -37.32 18.77 2.73
N LEU A 199 -37.32 19.87 1.96
CA LEU A 199 -38.39 20.88 2.05
C LEU A 199 -39.70 20.23 1.61
#